data_AF-E4XY04-F1
#
_entry.id   AF-E4XY04-F1
#
_cell.length_a   1.000
_cell.length_b   1.000
_cell.length_c   1.000
_cell.angle_alpha   90.00
_cell.angle_beta   90.00
_cell.angle_gamma   90.00
#
_symmetry.space_group_name_H-M   'P 1'
#
loop_
_entity.id
_entity.type
_entity.pdbx_description
1 polymer ?
#
loop_
_entity_poly.entity_id
_entity_poly.type
_entity_poly.pdbx_seq_one_letter_code
_entity_poly.pdbx_strand_id
1 'polypeptide(L)'
;MSSYKVAELCSKANEEKLETVAIVDPPRAGLPKKVISVLRGNESIESLIFVSCDSSNKMAQGNIVDLCKPQSKSLRGDPFRVALAKPVDLFPQTPHHELIFLLLRGGALQRWKEETNPRDYQNEKEKNQIQESVAPEETSKSSIPDATELTVTDELIQSQE
;
A
#
# COMPACT_ATOMS: atom_id res chain seq x y z
N MET A 1 25.86 -0.75 -8.12
CA MET A 1 26.23 -0.39 -6.72
C MET A 1 27.10 -1.49 -6.14
N SER A 2 28.23 -1.16 -5.51
CA SER A 2 29.09 -2.17 -4.87
C SER A 2 28.42 -2.73 -3.61
N SER A 3 28.50 -4.03 -3.36
CA SER A 3 27.86 -4.68 -2.18
C SER A 3 28.30 -4.06 -0.85
N TYR A 4 29.50 -3.48 -0.81
CA TYR A 4 30.05 -2.77 0.35
C TYR A 4 29.24 -1.52 0.70
N LYS A 5 28.75 -0.78 -0.30
CA LYS A 5 27.96 0.43 -0.11
C LYS A 5 26.59 0.12 0.53
N VAL A 6 25.98 -0.99 0.12
CA VAL A 6 24.70 -1.44 0.69
C VAL A 6 24.87 -1.84 2.16
N ALA A 7 25.95 -2.58 2.47
CA ALA A 7 26.26 -2.98 3.83
C ALA A 7 26.53 -1.78 4.74
N GLU A 8 27.30 -0.79 4.26
CA GLU A 8 27.59 0.45 4.99
C GLU A 8 26.30 1.23 5.33
N LEU A 9 25.40 1.42 4.35
CA LEU A 9 24.11 2.08 4.58
C LEU A 9 23.25 1.32 5.58
N CYS A 10 23.23 -0.01 5.49
CA CYS A 10 22.52 -0.87 6.43
C CYS A 10 23.06 -0.72 7.86
N SER A 11 24.38 -0.69 8.03
CA SER A 11 25.01 -0.49 9.34
C SER A 11 24.63 0.87 9.93
N LYS A 12 24.71 1.94 9.14
CA LYS A 12 24.35 3.28 9.60
C LYS A 12 22.87 3.37 10.03
N ALA A 13 21.96 2.81 9.23
CA ALA A 13 20.54 2.80 9.57
C ALA A 13 20.26 2.02 10.87
N ASN A 14 21.03 0.96 11.15
CA ASN A 14 20.91 0.18 12.38
C ASN A 14 21.43 0.93 13.60
N GLU A 15 22.56 1.64 13.48
CA GLU A 15 23.12 2.48 14.54
C GLU A 15 22.13 3.58 14.95
N GLU A 16 21.47 4.18 13.98
CA GLU A 16 20.46 5.23 14.17
C GLU A 16 19.05 4.65 14.49
N LYS A 17 18.90 3.32 14.53
CA LYS A 17 17.63 2.59 14.78
C LYS A 17 16.47 3.05 13.90
N LEU A 18 16.73 3.25 12.61
CA LEU A 18 15.74 3.73 11.65
C LEU A 18 14.87 2.58 11.12
N GLU A 19 13.56 2.82 11.01
CA GLU A 19 12.71 1.96 10.18
C GLU A 19 13.14 2.11 8.71
N THR A 20 13.56 1.00 8.11
CA THR A 20 14.23 1.03 6.79
C THR A 20 13.42 0.26 5.76
N VAL A 21 13.14 0.92 4.64
CA VAL A 21 12.57 0.29 3.45
C VAL A 21 13.65 0.17 2.38
N ALA A 22 13.89 -1.04 1.90
CA ALA A 22 14.82 -1.27 0.80
C ALA A 22 14.10 -1.26 -0.54
N ILE A 23 14.52 -0.40 -1.47
CA ILE A 23 14.00 -0.39 -2.84
C ILE A 23 15.12 -0.84 -3.77
N VAL A 24 14.87 -1.88 -4.56
CA VAL A 24 15.84 -2.46 -5.48
C VAL A 24 15.27 -2.53 -6.89
N ASP A 25 15.98 -1.92 -7.83
CA ASP A 25 15.74 -1.97 -9.27
C ASP A 25 16.96 -2.62 -9.97
N PRO A 26 17.06 -3.96 -9.94
CA PRO A 26 18.19 -4.67 -10.52
C PRO A 26 18.24 -4.58 -12.05
N PRO A 27 19.43 -4.62 -12.66
CA PRO A 27 19.55 -4.86 -14.09
C PRO A 27 18.99 -6.24 -14.45
N ARG A 28 18.79 -6.53 -15.75
CA ARG A 28 18.30 -7.84 -16.24
C ARG A 28 19.08 -9.06 -15.71
N ALA A 29 20.35 -8.90 -15.33
CA ALA A 29 21.15 -9.96 -14.72
C ALA A 29 20.73 -10.32 -13.28
N GLY A 30 19.87 -9.53 -12.65
CA GLY A 30 19.46 -9.65 -11.26
C GLY A 30 20.44 -9.04 -10.26
N LEU A 31 20.14 -9.20 -8.98
CA LEU A 31 20.98 -8.82 -7.86
C LEU A 31 22.10 -9.86 -7.62
N PRO A 32 23.33 -9.40 -7.36
CA PRO A 32 24.40 -10.29 -6.90
C PRO A 32 24.05 -10.95 -5.57
N LYS A 33 24.47 -12.22 -5.37
CA LYS A 33 24.23 -12.97 -4.12
C LYS A 33 24.68 -12.23 -2.86
N LYS A 34 25.79 -11.50 -2.92
CA LYS A 34 26.28 -10.68 -1.79
C LYS A 34 25.27 -9.61 -1.37
N VAL A 35 24.60 -8.97 -2.32
CA VAL A 35 23.56 -7.97 -2.04
C VAL A 35 22.35 -8.64 -1.39
N ILE A 36 21.92 -9.79 -1.92
CA ILE A 36 20.85 -10.58 -1.30
C ILE A 36 21.19 -10.96 0.15
N SER A 37 22.41 -11.42 0.41
CA SER A 37 22.88 -11.75 1.76
C SER A 37 22.84 -10.54 2.70
N VAL A 38 23.21 -9.35 2.23
CA VAL A 38 23.16 -8.10 3.03
C VAL A 38 21.71 -7.72 3.33
N LEU A 39 20.84 -7.70 2.31
CA LEU A 39 19.42 -7.37 2.48
C LEU A 39 18.72 -8.36 3.43
N ARG A 40 19.04 -9.65 3.30
CA ARG A 40 18.51 -10.71 4.18
C ARG A 40 19.02 -10.62 5.60
N GLY A 41 20.32 -10.36 5.76
CA GLY A 41 20.99 -10.31 7.06
C GLY A 41 20.71 -9.06 7.87
N ASN A 42 20.18 -8.00 7.26
CA ASN A 42 19.87 -6.77 7.99
C ASN A 42 18.45 -6.78 8.56
N GLU A 43 18.30 -6.98 9.86
CA GLU A 43 17.01 -7.12 10.56
C GLU A 43 16.12 -5.87 10.53
N SER A 44 16.69 -4.66 10.38
CA SER A 44 15.89 -3.41 10.31
C SER A 44 15.06 -3.29 9.03
N ILE A 45 15.41 -4.06 7.99
CA ILE A 45 14.66 -4.11 6.74
C ILE A 45 13.51 -5.09 6.91
N GLU A 46 12.35 -4.61 7.35
CA GLU A 46 11.12 -5.39 7.38
C GLU A 46 10.34 -5.32 6.05
N SER A 47 10.59 -4.29 5.26
CA SER A 47 9.92 -3.99 4.00
C SER A 47 10.91 -3.82 2.85
N LEU A 48 10.68 -4.54 1.76
CA LEU A 48 11.52 -4.49 0.57
C LEU A 48 10.64 -4.43 -0.69
N ILE A 49 10.90 -3.43 -1.53
CA ILE A 49 10.27 -3.26 -2.85
C ILE A 49 11.26 -3.76 -3.90
N PHE A 50 10.88 -4.78 -4.67
CA PHE A 50 11.67 -5.33 -5.74
C PHE A 50 11.00 -5.02 -7.08
N VAL A 51 11.70 -4.33 -7.97
CA VAL A 51 11.23 -4.00 -9.32
C VAL A 51 11.86 -4.99 -10.31
N SER A 52 11.06 -5.54 -11.23
CA SER A 52 11.52 -6.56 -12.18
C SER A 52 10.96 -6.33 -13.58
N CYS A 53 11.83 -6.18 -14.57
CA CYS A 53 11.46 -5.86 -15.96
C CYS A 53 10.91 -7.03 -16.79
N ASP A 54 10.84 -8.23 -16.21
CA ASP A 54 10.41 -9.44 -16.90
C ASP A 54 10.01 -10.53 -15.90
N SER A 55 8.77 -11.01 -15.98
CA SER A 55 8.26 -12.09 -15.13
C SER A 55 8.80 -13.47 -15.55
N SER A 56 9.36 -13.62 -16.74
CA SER A 56 9.99 -14.85 -17.26
C SER A 56 11.49 -14.95 -16.99
N ASN A 57 12.11 -13.86 -16.51
CA ASN A 57 13.53 -13.83 -16.23
C ASN A 57 13.87 -14.68 -14.99
N LYS A 58 14.52 -15.83 -15.25
CA LYS A 58 14.94 -16.80 -14.23
C LYS A 58 15.82 -16.20 -13.13
N MET A 59 16.62 -15.17 -13.44
CA MET A 59 17.50 -14.54 -12.46
C MET A 59 16.71 -13.71 -11.45
N ALA A 60 15.74 -12.92 -11.93
CA ALA A 60 14.85 -12.14 -11.07
C ALA A 60 13.99 -13.07 -10.19
N GLN A 61 13.42 -14.13 -10.77
CA GLN A 61 12.72 -15.17 -10.02
C GLN A 61 13.62 -15.80 -8.94
N GLY A 62 14.87 -16.13 -9.31
CA GLY A 62 15.86 -16.66 -8.38
C GLY A 62 16.18 -15.72 -7.21
N ASN A 63 16.26 -14.41 -7.46
CA ASN A 63 16.47 -13.43 -6.39
C ASN A 63 15.29 -13.36 -5.43
N ILE A 64 14.05 -13.35 -5.92
CA ILE A 64 12.85 -13.34 -5.08
C ILE A 64 12.77 -14.62 -4.25
N VAL A 65 13.10 -15.77 -4.85
CA VAL A 65 13.20 -17.05 -4.13
C VAL A 65 14.27 -16.97 -3.04
N ASP A 66 15.46 -16.45 -3.34
CA ASP A 66 16.51 -16.28 -2.35
C ASP A 66 16.10 -15.32 -1.22
N LEU A 67 15.36 -14.27 -1.53
CA LEU A 67 14.80 -13.34 -0.53
C LEU A 67 13.71 -13.99 0.34
N CYS A 68 12.98 -14.97 -0.17
CA CYS A 68 11.86 -15.61 0.55
C CYS A 68 12.21 -16.95 1.20
N LYS A 69 13.34 -17.59 0.85
CA LYS A 69 13.65 -18.94 1.33
C LYS A 69 14.04 -18.97 2.82
N PRO A 70 13.78 -20.08 3.54
CA PRO A 70 14.16 -20.23 4.94
C PRO A 70 15.64 -19.94 5.20
N GLN A 71 15.95 -19.55 6.44
CA GLN A 71 17.32 -19.29 6.86
C GLN A 71 18.22 -20.51 6.63
N SER A 72 19.43 -20.27 6.17
CA SER A 72 20.45 -21.30 5.96
C SER A 72 21.83 -20.77 6.35
N LYS A 73 22.86 -21.61 6.29
CA LYS A 73 24.25 -21.17 6.52
C LYS A 73 24.68 -20.04 5.57
N SER A 74 24.16 -20.06 4.33
CA SER A 74 24.51 -19.07 3.30
C SER A 74 23.61 -17.84 3.29
N LEU A 75 22.35 -17.94 3.75
CA LEU A 75 21.42 -16.81 3.85
C LEU A 75 20.93 -16.67 5.29
N ARG A 76 21.43 -15.64 5.96
CA ARG A 76 21.10 -15.29 7.34
C ARG A 76 19.85 -14.40 7.40
N GLY A 77 19.29 -14.26 8.59
CA GLY A 77 18.12 -13.41 8.85
C GLY A 77 16.81 -14.03 8.34
N ASP A 78 15.70 -13.45 8.80
CA ASP A 78 14.37 -13.99 8.57
C ASP A 78 13.93 -13.88 7.10
N PRO A 79 13.15 -14.85 6.61
CA PRO A 79 12.65 -14.83 5.26
C PRO A 79 11.55 -13.80 5.05
N PHE A 80 11.66 -13.06 3.94
CA PHE A 80 10.56 -12.25 3.44
C PHE A 80 9.41 -13.12 2.93
N ARG A 81 8.25 -12.50 2.76
CA ARG A 81 7.08 -13.05 2.07
C ARG A 81 6.61 -12.05 1.04
N VAL A 82 6.19 -12.54 -0.11
CA VAL A 82 5.52 -11.73 -1.12
C VAL A 82 4.14 -11.36 -0.58
N ALA A 83 3.94 -10.08 -0.24
CA ALA A 83 2.67 -9.54 0.22
C ALA A 83 1.82 -9.04 -0.96
N LEU A 84 2.47 -8.48 -1.98
CA LEU A 84 1.83 -7.96 -3.18
C LEU A 84 2.74 -8.13 -4.40
N ALA A 85 2.15 -8.38 -5.56
CA ALA A 85 2.81 -8.29 -6.85
C ALA A 85 1.89 -7.52 -7.81
N LYS A 86 2.36 -6.40 -8.37
CA LYS A 86 1.58 -5.57 -9.29
C LYS A 86 2.35 -5.27 -10.58
N PRO A 87 1.79 -5.57 -11.76
CA PRO A 87 2.39 -5.17 -13.02
C PRO A 87 2.19 -3.67 -13.24
N VAL A 88 3.16 -3.04 -13.90
CA VAL A 88 3.14 -1.65 -14.34
C VAL A 88 3.57 -1.62 -15.81
N ASP A 89 2.71 -1.07 -16.66
CA ASP A 89 3.04 -0.84 -18.08
C ASP A 89 3.78 0.48 -18.22
N LEU A 90 5.11 0.40 -18.32
CA LEU A 90 5.96 1.55 -18.64
C LEU A 90 6.27 1.65 -20.14
N PHE A 91 5.87 0.65 -20.93
CA PHE A 91 6.26 0.53 -22.33
C PHE A 91 5.04 0.18 -23.21
N PRO A 92 4.08 1.12 -23.36
CA PRO A 92 2.89 0.88 -24.18
C PRO A 92 3.26 0.45 -25.59
N GLN A 93 2.46 -0.45 -26.17
CA GLN A 93 2.68 -1.04 -27.49
C GLN A 93 3.95 -1.90 -27.61
N THR A 94 4.52 -2.33 -26.48
CA THR A 94 5.58 -3.34 -26.44
C THR A 94 5.14 -4.50 -25.54
N PRO A 95 5.76 -5.68 -25.64
CA PRO A 95 5.51 -6.77 -24.69
C PRO A 95 6.22 -6.57 -23.33
N HIS A 96 6.93 -5.46 -23.12
CA HIS A 96 7.68 -5.23 -21.89
C HIS A 96 6.77 -4.65 -20.81
N HIS A 97 6.93 -5.15 -19.59
CA HIS A 97 6.25 -4.66 -18.40
C HIS A 97 7.21 -4.70 -17.22
N GLU A 98 7.03 -3.79 -16.28
CA GLU A 98 7.67 -3.89 -14.97
C GLU A 98 6.73 -4.61 -14.01
N LEU A 99 7.30 -5.36 -13.08
CA LEU A 99 6.57 -6.04 -12.02
C LEU A 99 7.15 -5.61 -10.67
N ILE A 100 6.31 -4.98 -9.86
CA ILE A 100 6.68 -4.50 -8.53
C ILE A 100 6.21 -5.54 -7.50
N PHE A 101 7.16 -6.06 -6.71
CA PHE A 101 6.89 -6.93 -5.59
C PHE A 101 7.07 -6.19 -4.28
N LEU A 102 6.08 -6.31 -3.39
CA LEU A 102 6.21 -5.95 -1.98
C LEU A 102 6.57 -7.20 -1.19
N LEU A 103 7.77 -7.20 -0.62
CA LEU A 103 8.30 -8.27 0.21
C LEU A 103 8.35 -7.81 1.66
N LEU A 104 7.61 -8.48 2.55
CA LEU A 104 7.48 -8.10 3.95
C LEU A 104 7.92 -9.24 4.89
N ARG A 105 8.38 -8.88 6.08
CA ARG A 105 8.58 -9.80 7.22
C ARG A 105 8.35 -9.07 8.55
N GLY A 106 8.48 -9.79 9.67
CA GLY A 106 8.41 -9.18 11.00
C GLY A 106 7.12 -8.41 11.25
N GLY A 107 7.25 -7.24 11.87
CA GLY A 107 6.13 -6.34 12.19
C GLY A 107 5.44 -5.78 10.95
N ALA A 108 6.18 -5.45 9.89
CA ALA A 108 5.61 -4.94 8.64
C ALA A 108 4.61 -5.92 8.00
N LEU A 109 4.93 -7.22 8.00
CA LEU A 109 4.01 -8.24 7.48
C LEU A 109 2.75 -8.40 8.35
N GLN A 110 2.87 -8.21 9.66
CA GLN A 110 1.72 -8.26 10.57
C GLN A 110 0.78 -7.09 10.31
N ARG A 111 1.31 -5.86 10.32
CA ARG A 111 0.59 -4.62 9.99
C ARG A 111 -0.14 -4.72 8.65
N TRP A 112 0.57 -5.17 7.61
CA TRP A 112 -0.05 -5.36 6.29
C TRP A 112 -1.25 -6.31 6.34
N LYS A 113 -1.16 -7.45 7.05
CA LYS A 113 -2.26 -8.41 7.15
C LYS A 113 -3.46 -7.89 7.93
N GLU A 114 -3.22 -7.05 8.93
CA GLU A 114 -4.27 -6.39 9.70
C GLU A 114 -5.01 -5.38 8.82
N GLU A 115 -4.28 -4.53 8.12
CA GLU A 115 -4.85 -3.51 7.23
C GLU A 115 -5.54 -4.08 5.97
N THR A 116 -5.03 -5.20 5.44
CA THR A 116 -5.63 -5.88 4.27
C THR A 116 -6.51 -7.07 4.64
N ASN A 117 -6.95 -7.16 5.90
CA ASN A 117 -7.83 -8.23 6.34
C ASN A 117 -9.14 -8.19 5.53
N PRO A 118 -9.52 -9.27 4.81
CA PRO A 118 -10.73 -9.28 3.98
C PRO A 118 -12.02 -9.02 4.75
N ARG A 119 -12.00 -9.16 6.09
CA ARG A 119 -13.12 -8.80 6.97
C ARG A 119 -13.43 -7.31 6.95
N ASP A 120 -12.43 -6.45 6.78
CA ASP A 120 -12.65 -5.00 6.76
C ASP A 120 -13.25 -4.55 5.43
N TYR A 121 -12.93 -5.22 4.32
CA TYR A 121 -13.62 -5.01 3.04
C TYR A 121 -15.10 -5.42 3.08
N GLN A 122 -15.44 -6.52 3.79
CA GLN A 122 -16.83 -6.94 3.99
C GLN A 122 -17.57 -5.98 4.93
N ASN A 123 -16.95 -5.58 6.04
CA ASN A 123 -17.51 -4.61 6.98
C ASN A 123 -17.72 -3.23 6.34
N GLU A 124 -16.82 -2.77 5.46
CA GLU A 124 -17.01 -1.52 4.70
C GLU A 124 -18.14 -1.64 3.68
N LYS A 125 -18.27 -2.78 2.98
CA LYS A 125 -19.42 -3.04 2.10
C LYS A 125 -20.74 -3.05 2.87
N GLU A 126 -20.79 -3.73 4.01
CA GLU A 126 -21.99 -3.80 4.86
C GLU A 126 -22.32 -2.42 5.46
N LYS A 127 -21.33 -1.66 5.94
CA LYS A 127 -21.52 -0.30 6.44
C LYS A 127 -22.01 0.66 5.35
N ASN A 128 -21.47 0.56 4.13
CA ASN A 128 -21.89 1.37 2.99
C ASN A 128 -23.30 0.97 2.51
N GLN A 129 -23.65 -0.32 2.52
CA GLN A 129 -25.01 -0.79 2.22
C GLN A 129 -26.05 -0.36 3.27
N ILE A 130 -25.67 -0.32 4.55
CA ILE A 130 -26.54 0.16 5.62
C ILE A 130 -26.71 1.68 5.53
N GLN A 131 -25.65 2.46 5.23
CA GLN A 131 -25.78 3.92 5.06
C GLN A 131 -26.61 4.33 3.83
N GLU A 132 -26.57 3.56 2.74
CA GLU A 132 -27.35 3.87 1.53
C GLU A 132 -28.84 3.48 1.68
N SER A 133 -29.20 2.65 2.68
CA SER A 133 -30.57 2.22 2.96
C SER A 133 -31.26 2.99 4.09
N VAL A 134 -30.52 3.77 4.87
CA VAL A 134 -31.09 4.64 5.92
C VAL A 134 -31.25 6.05 5.34
N ALA A 135 -32.40 6.33 4.72
CA ALA A 135 -32.81 7.68 4.40
C ALA A 135 -32.84 8.54 5.69
N PRO A 136 -32.46 9.83 5.65
CA PRO A 136 -32.48 10.67 6.84
C PRO A 136 -33.93 10.87 7.31
N GLU A 137 -34.28 10.18 8.40
CA GLU A 137 -35.55 10.34 9.09
C GLU A 137 -35.50 11.62 9.94
N GLU A 138 -36.01 12.73 9.39
CA GLU A 138 -36.24 13.95 10.16
C GLU A 138 -37.33 13.71 11.21
N THR A 139 -36.96 13.74 12.49
CA THR A 139 -37.91 13.79 13.60
C THR A 139 -37.83 15.13 14.30
N SER A 140 -38.89 15.94 14.20
CA SER A 140 -39.58 16.45 15.40
C SER A 140 -40.96 17.05 15.07
N LYS A 141 -41.94 16.58 15.85
CA LYS A 141 -43.34 17.05 16.06
C LYS A 141 -43.37 18.57 16.28
N SER A 142 -44.42 19.38 16.11
CA SER A 142 -45.90 19.29 16.04
C SER A 142 -46.33 20.75 15.76
N SER A 143 -47.33 21.10 14.95
CA SER A 143 -48.75 21.23 15.32
C SER A 143 -49.41 21.99 14.17
N ILE A 144 -50.56 21.54 13.67
CA ILE A 144 -51.44 22.33 12.80
C ILE A 144 -52.55 22.89 13.71
N PRO A 145 -53.00 24.13 13.49
CA PRO A 145 -54.41 24.23 13.09
C PRO A 145 -54.62 25.03 11.81
N ASP A 146 -55.73 24.62 11.22
CA ASP A 146 -56.42 25.00 9.99
C ASP A 146 -57.06 26.40 10.06
N ALA A 147 -57.56 26.83 8.89
CA ALA A 147 -58.56 27.88 8.62
C ALA A 147 -58.05 29.27 8.12
N THR A 148 -58.21 29.45 6.81
CA THR A 148 -58.96 30.58 6.18
C THR A 148 -58.19 31.84 5.74
N GLU A 149 -57.97 31.91 4.42
CA GLU A 149 -58.32 33.02 3.50
C GLU A 149 -57.63 34.40 3.60
N LEU A 150 -56.90 34.76 2.53
CA LEU A 150 -57.19 35.88 1.59
C LEU A 150 -55.88 36.39 0.94
N THR A 151 -55.80 36.21 -0.37
CA THR A 151 -54.94 36.98 -1.29
C THR A 151 -55.34 38.46 -1.33
N VAL A 152 -54.37 39.37 -1.54
CA VAL A 152 -54.39 40.50 -2.52
C VAL A 152 -53.34 41.60 -2.17
N THR A 153 -52.39 41.75 -3.13
CA THR A 153 -51.67 42.93 -3.69
C THR A 153 -50.62 43.78 -2.94
N ASP A 154 -49.49 43.90 -3.65
CA ASP A 154 -48.76 45.08 -4.15
C ASP A 154 -48.03 46.10 -3.25
N GLU A 155 -46.78 46.33 -3.68
CA GLU A 155 -45.97 47.56 -3.70
C GLU A 155 -45.79 48.38 -2.41
N LEU A 156 -44.53 48.69 -2.04
CA LEU A 156 -43.84 49.88 -2.57
C LEU A 156 -42.54 50.14 -1.80
N ILE A 157 -41.45 50.23 -2.55
CA ILE A 157 -40.16 50.77 -2.16
C ILE A 157 -40.31 52.30 -2.01
N GLN A 158 -39.90 52.87 -0.86
CA GLN A 158 -39.56 54.28 -0.69
C GLN A 158 -38.17 54.34 -0.06
N SER A 159 -37.15 54.78 -0.82
CA SER A 159 -36.52 56.12 -0.79
C SER A 159 -35.80 56.41 0.54
N GLN A 160 -34.54 56.84 0.63
CA GLN A 160 -33.82 57.97 0.01
C GLN A 160 -32.31 57.59 0.04
N GLU A 161 -31.38 58.12 -0.76
CA GLU A 161 -31.10 59.50 -1.17
C GLU A 161 -30.15 59.49 -2.39
#